data_AF-A0A2A4QRR3-F1
#
_entry.id   AF-A0A2A4QRR3-F1
#
_cell.length_a   1.000
_cell.length_b   1.000
_cell.length_c   1.000
_cell.angle_alpha   90.00
_cell.angle_beta   90.00
_cell.angle_gamma   90.00
#
_symmetry.space_group_name_H-M   'P 1'
#
loop_
_entity.id
_entity.type
_entity.pdbx_description
1 polymer ?
#
loop_
_entity_poly.entity_id
_entity_poly.type
_entity_poly.pdbx_seq_one_letter_code
_entity_poly.pdbx_strand_id
1 'polypeptide(L)'
;MLSLFKRKSNDAESLYAKVIAQARDPKLYSDFGVPDTPIGRFQMIALHAAPHMARYANDNAGEKSQALFDLIFRDIELSFREIGVGDLAVPKKMKKWMKDFNGIIQAHSDKGADHVNVTRRNLLDEGAKMPAPFKKYITGLFS
;
A
#
# COMPACT_ATOMS: atom_id res chain seq x y z
N MET A 1 -28.90 17.98 3.99
CA MET A 1 -27.63 17.91 3.24
C MET A 1 -26.51 17.08 3.90
N LEU A 2 -26.70 16.45 5.08
CA LEU A 2 -25.60 15.73 5.80
C LEU A 2 -25.43 14.23 5.47
N SER A 3 -26.27 13.62 4.61
CA SER A 3 -26.28 12.15 4.40
C SER A 3 -25.25 11.63 3.38
N LEU A 4 -24.74 12.50 2.49
CA LEU A 4 -23.82 12.10 1.42
C LEU A 4 -22.36 12.01 1.88
N PHE A 5 -21.92 12.88 2.81
CA PHE A 5 -20.56 12.84 3.35
C PHE A 5 -20.30 11.63 4.25
N LYS A 6 -21.29 11.25 5.08
CA LYS A 6 -21.16 10.12 6.01
C LYS A 6 -21.09 8.75 5.31
N ARG A 7 -21.76 8.59 4.16
CA ARG A 7 -21.65 7.36 3.35
C ARG A 7 -20.30 7.24 2.64
N LYS A 8 -19.76 8.36 2.14
CA LYS A 8 -18.47 8.39 1.43
C LYS A 8 -17.29 8.03 2.34
N SER A 9 -17.28 8.45 3.62
CA SER A 9 -16.20 8.05 4.55
C SER A 9 -16.24 6.55 4.85
N ASN A 10 -17.44 5.97 5.00
CA ASN A 10 -17.60 4.53 5.23
C ASN A 10 -17.01 3.66 4.10
N ASP A 11 -17.12 4.09 2.83
CA ASP A 11 -16.58 3.32 1.69
C ASP A 11 -15.04 3.30 1.70
N ALA A 12 -14.41 4.46 1.96
CA ALA A 12 -12.96 4.57 2.05
C ALA A 12 -12.41 3.85 3.28
N GLU A 13 -13.08 3.96 4.42
CA GLU A 13 -12.73 3.22 5.65
C GLU A 13 -12.87 1.71 5.46
N SER A 14 -13.94 1.25 4.79
CA SER A 14 -14.13 -0.17 4.48
C SER A 14 -13.03 -0.69 3.55
N LEU A 15 -12.66 0.08 2.52
CA LEU A 15 -11.57 -0.30 1.63
C LEU A 15 -10.22 -0.30 2.35
N TYR A 16 -9.95 0.72 3.15
CA TYR A 16 -8.76 0.80 3.99
C TYR A 16 -8.64 -0.44 4.88
N ALA A 17 -9.71 -0.81 5.60
CA ALA A 17 -9.72 -1.99 6.46
C ALA A 17 -9.39 -3.29 5.68
N LYS A 18 -9.93 -3.44 4.47
CA LYS A 18 -9.63 -4.60 3.60
C LYS A 18 -8.16 -4.61 3.14
N VAL A 19 -7.65 -3.46 2.70
CA VAL A 19 -6.24 -3.31 2.28
C VAL A 19 -5.30 -3.65 3.43
N ILE A 20 -5.56 -3.12 4.63
CA ILE A 20 -4.74 -3.42 5.81
C ILE A 20 -4.82 -4.89 6.20
N ALA A 21 -6.02 -5.49 6.20
CA ALA A 21 -6.19 -6.90 6.54
C ALA A 21 -5.43 -7.82 5.58
N GLN A 22 -5.51 -7.56 4.26
CA GLN A 22 -4.77 -8.32 3.26
C GLN A 22 -3.27 -8.09 3.37
N ALA A 23 -2.83 -6.83 3.52
CA ALA A 23 -1.42 -6.49 3.61
C ALA A 23 -0.74 -7.07 4.85
N ARG A 24 -1.49 -7.37 5.91
CA ARG A 24 -1.01 -7.95 7.18
C ARG A 24 -1.26 -9.46 7.30
N ASP A 25 -1.66 -10.15 6.24
CA ASP A 25 -1.80 -11.61 6.27
C ASP A 25 -0.45 -12.24 6.68
N PRO A 26 -0.38 -13.01 7.79
CA PRO A 26 0.86 -13.63 8.26
C PRO A 26 1.61 -14.44 7.20
N LYS A 27 0.88 -15.06 6.24
CA LYS A 27 1.48 -15.87 5.17
C LYS A 27 2.41 -15.08 4.26
N LEU A 28 2.17 -13.78 4.12
CA LEU A 28 3.04 -12.89 3.33
C LEU A 28 4.45 -12.84 3.91
N TYR A 29 4.56 -12.92 5.23
CA TYR A 29 5.83 -12.82 5.94
C TYR A 29 6.44 -14.20 6.21
N SER A 30 5.64 -15.19 6.61
CA SER A 30 6.12 -16.53 6.94
C SER A 30 6.43 -17.37 5.69
N ASP A 31 5.50 -17.40 4.73
CA ASP A 31 5.53 -18.36 3.62
C ASP A 31 6.17 -17.73 2.38
N PHE A 32 5.97 -16.42 2.19
CA PHE A 32 6.44 -15.70 1.00
C PHE A 32 7.74 -14.91 1.24
N GLY A 33 8.22 -14.86 2.48
CA GLY A 33 9.52 -14.30 2.84
C GLY A 33 9.61 -12.77 2.75
N VAL A 34 8.47 -12.07 2.79
CA VAL A 34 8.50 -10.61 2.91
C VAL A 34 9.09 -10.24 4.27
N PRO A 35 10.10 -9.34 4.35
CA PRO A 35 10.68 -8.94 5.62
C PRO A 35 9.63 -8.34 6.57
N ASP A 36 9.47 -8.92 7.75
CA ASP A 36 8.54 -8.41 8.77
C ASP A 36 9.15 -7.19 9.51
N THR A 37 9.21 -6.07 8.78
CA THR A 37 9.76 -4.81 9.24
C THR A 37 8.78 -3.67 8.94
N PRO A 38 8.88 -2.50 9.59
CA PRO A 38 8.01 -1.37 9.28
C PRO A 38 8.01 -0.99 7.79
N ILE A 39 9.18 -1.06 7.14
CA ILE A 39 9.29 -0.79 5.70
C ILE A 39 8.65 -1.89 4.86
N GLY A 40 8.85 -3.17 5.19
CA GLY A 40 8.23 -4.29 4.47
C GLY A 40 6.71 -4.26 4.59
N ARG A 41 6.17 -4.01 5.79
CA ARG A 41 4.73 -3.84 6.02
C ARG A 41 4.16 -2.66 5.23
N PHE A 42 4.86 -1.52 5.21
CA PHE A 42 4.46 -0.36 4.41
C PHE A 42 4.39 -0.68 2.92
N GLN A 43 5.41 -1.36 2.38
CA GLN A 43 5.43 -1.73 0.98
C GLN A 43 4.33 -2.75 0.62
N MET A 44 3.99 -3.66 1.55
CA MET A 44 2.82 -4.54 1.37
C MET A 44 1.51 -3.75 1.35
N ILE A 45 1.35 -2.74 2.21
CA ILE A 45 0.16 -1.86 2.17
C ILE A 45 0.10 -1.12 0.82
N ALA A 46 1.22 -0.57 0.35
CA ALA A 46 1.30 0.10 -0.94
C ALA A 46 0.95 -0.83 -2.11
N LEU A 47 1.45 -2.07 -2.11
CA LEU A 47 1.14 -3.08 -3.11
C LEU A 47 -0.36 -3.39 -3.18
N HIS A 48 -1.00 -3.57 -2.03
CA HIS A 48 -2.45 -3.87 -1.97
C HIS A 48 -3.32 -2.65 -2.28
N ALA A 49 -2.83 -1.44 -2.01
CA ALA A 49 -3.54 -0.22 -2.40
C ALA A 49 -3.45 0.08 -3.91
N ALA A 50 -2.34 -0.31 -4.56
CA ALA A 50 -2.05 0.02 -5.95
C ALA A 50 -3.18 -0.25 -6.97
N PRO A 51 -3.81 -1.45 -7.03
CA PRO A 51 -4.88 -1.70 -8.01
C PRO A 51 -6.09 -0.80 -7.78
N HIS A 52 -6.40 -0.46 -6.53
CA HIS A 52 -7.50 0.44 -6.20
C HIS A 52 -7.20 1.89 -6.59
N MET A 53 -5.98 2.35 -6.32
CA MET A 53 -5.52 3.69 -6.68
C MET A 53 -5.49 3.87 -8.21
N ALA A 54 -5.01 2.87 -8.94
CA ALA A 54 -5.02 2.86 -10.41
C ALA A 54 -6.45 2.92 -10.97
N ARG A 55 -7.38 2.13 -10.40
CA ARG A 55 -8.79 2.17 -10.82
C ARG A 55 -9.42 3.55 -10.57
N TYR A 56 -9.19 4.15 -9.39
CA TYR A 56 -9.75 5.47 -9.09
C TYR A 56 -9.18 6.58 -9.97
N ALA A 57 -7.92 6.48 -10.42
CA ALA A 57 -7.37 7.41 -11.40
C ALA A 57 -8.12 7.30 -12.74
N ASN A 58 -8.39 6.09 -13.22
CA ASN A 58 -9.11 5.84 -14.48
C ASN A 58 -10.59 6.28 -14.42
N ASP A 59 -11.24 6.09 -13.28
CA ASP A 59 -12.65 6.47 -13.08
C ASP A 59 -12.84 7.97 -12.78
N ASN A 60 -11.77 8.77 -12.83
CA ASN A 60 -11.74 10.18 -12.39
C ASN A 60 -12.29 10.36 -10.96
N ALA A 61 -12.07 9.36 -10.09
CA ALA A 61 -12.57 9.29 -8.73
C ALA A 61 -11.53 9.82 -7.71
N GLY A 62 -11.01 11.02 -7.97
CA GLY A 62 -9.94 11.65 -7.17
C GLY A 62 -10.25 11.72 -5.68
N GLU A 63 -11.50 12.02 -5.30
CA GLU A 63 -11.93 12.05 -3.90
C GLU A 63 -11.73 10.71 -3.17
N LYS A 64 -12.00 9.57 -3.84
CA LYS A 64 -11.86 8.24 -3.23
C LYS A 64 -10.39 7.85 -3.05
N SER A 65 -9.56 8.19 -4.05
CA SER A 65 -8.11 8.00 -3.98
C SER A 65 -7.50 8.80 -2.83
N GLN A 66 -7.88 10.08 -2.71
CA GLN A 66 -7.42 10.94 -1.62
C GLN A 66 -7.87 10.43 -0.25
N ALA A 67 -9.13 10.02 -0.10
CA ALA A 67 -9.63 9.49 1.16
C ALA A 67 -8.87 8.23 1.61
N LEU A 68 -8.58 7.30 0.70
CA LEU A 68 -7.78 6.11 1.01
C LEU A 68 -6.34 6.48 1.37
N PHE A 69 -5.72 7.40 0.62
CA PHE A 69 -4.38 7.92 0.90
C PHE A 69 -4.30 8.53 2.30
N ASP A 70 -5.24 9.41 2.65
CA ASP A 70 -5.28 10.10 3.93
C ASP A 70 -5.42 9.12 5.10
N LEU A 71 -6.26 8.09 4.97
CA LEU A 71 -6.42 7.05 5.98
C LEU A 71 -5.12 6.26 6.19
N ILE A 72 -4.46 5.84 5.11
CA ILE A 72 -3.19 5.12 5.17
C ILE A 72 -2.10 5.96 5.83
N PHE A 73 -1.93 7.21 5.38
CA PHE A 73 -0.83 8.05 5.89
C PHE A 73 -1.08 8.57 7.29
N ARG A 74 -2.34 8.77 7.71
CA ARG A 74 -2.66 9.06 9.11
C ARG A 74 -2.24 7.91 10.03
N ASP A 75 -2.52 6.66 9.65
CA ASP A 75 -2.14 5.46 10.42
C ASP A 75 -0.62 5.29 10.50
N ILE A 76 0.10 5.52 9.40
CA ILE A 76 1.58 5.50 9.37
C ILE A 76 2.18 6.60 10.27
N GLU A 77 1.63 7.81 10.22
CA GLU A 77 2.12 8.91 11.05
C GLU A 77 1.97 8.61 12.54
N LEU A 78 0.81 8.08 12.95
CA LEU A 78 0.57 7.62 14.32
C LEU A 78 1.57 6.52 14.70
N SER A 79 1.74 5.51 13.84
CA SER A 79 2.68 4.42 14.07
C SER A 79 4.12 4.91 14.28
N PHE A 80 4.57 5.94 13.54
CA PHE A 80 5.89 6.53 13.76
C PHE A 80 6.04 7.16 15.14
N ARG A 81 5.02 7.91 15.58
CA ARG A 81 5.02 8.56 16.90
C ARG A 81 4.98 7.52 18.01
N GLU A 82 4.21 6.45 17.85
CA GLU A 82 4.10 5.34 18.80
C GLU A 82 5.43 4.59 19.01
N ILE A 83 6.23 4.41 17.95
CA ILE A 83 7.55 3.78 18.06
C ILE A 83 8.68 4.76 18.43
N GLY A 84 8.33 5.98 18.87
CA GLY A 84 9.28 6.96 19.37
C GLY A 84 10.07 7.71 18.30
N VAL A 85 9.61 7.76 17.04
CA VAL A 85 10.17 8.69 16.06
C VAL A 85 9.85 10.12 16.51
N GLY A 86 10.89 10.88 16.85
CA GLY A 86 10.73 12.25 17.34
C GLY A 86 10.03 13.18 16.34
N ASP A 87 9.27 14.14 16.86
CA ASP A 87 8.41 15.06 16.09
C ASP A 87 9.14 15.79 14.96
N LEU A 88 10.42 16.11 15.15
CA LEU A 88 11.25 16.77 14.13
C LEU A 88 11.61 15.84 12.96
N ALA A 89 11.65 14.52 13.18
CA ALA A 89 11.99 13.52 12.16
C ALA A 89 10.78 13.01 11.38
N VAL A 90 9.58 13.06 11.97
CA VAL A 90 8.33 12.57 11.36
C VAL A 90 8.07 13.21 9.99
N PRO A 91 8.09 14.55 9.81
CA PRO A 91 7.79 15.17 8.51
C PRO A 91 8.73 14.70 7.40
N LYS A 92 10.02 14.53 7.71
CA LYS A 92 11.04 14.08 6.74
C LYS A 92 10.79 12.63 6.32
N LYS A 93 10.46 11.74 7.27
CA LYS A 93 10.13 10.34 6.99
C LYS A 93 8.83 10.20 6.21
N MET A 94 7.79 10.94 6.61
CA MET A 94 6.50 10.99 5.91
C MET A 94 6.67 11.41 4.45
N LYS A 95 7.42 12.49 4.19
CA LYS A 95 7.69 12.93 2.81
C LYS A 95 8.39 11.85 1.98
N LYS A 96 9.34 11.11 2.56
CA LYS A 96 9.99 10.00 1.88
C LYS A 96 8.99 8.88 1.56
N TRP A 97 8.21 8.45 2.54
CA TRP A 97 7.28 7.33 2.38
C TRP A 97 6.13 7.68 1.43
N MET A 98 5.64 8.92 1.43
CA MET A 98 4.68 9.40 0.43
C MET A 98 5.24 9.31 -0.99
N LYS A 99 6.51 9.69 -1.18
CA LYS A 99 7.19 9.55 -2.48
C LYS A 99 7.32 8.08 -2.89
N ASP A 100 7.76 7.22 -1.97
CA ASP A 100 7.93 5.79 -2.24
C ASP A 100 6.58 5.13 -2.57
N PHE A 101 5.51 5.47 -1.85
CA PHE A 101 4.15 5.00 -2.09
C PHE A 101 3.66 5.35 -3.49
N ASN A 102 3.78 6.62 -3.88
CA ASN A 102 3.41 7.06 -5.22
C ASN A 102 4.25 6.37 -6.31
N GLY A 103 5.54 6.13 -6.04
CA GLY A 103 6.41 5.37 -6.95
C GLY A 103 5.96 3.93 -7.15
N ILE A 104 5.54 3.25 -6.06
CA ILE A 104 5.00 1.88 -6.12
C ILE A 104 3.71 1.86 -6.92
N ILE A 105 2.76 2.77 -6.64
CA ILE A 105 1.50 2.87 -7.39
C ILE A 105 1.77 3.08 -8.87
N GLN A 106 2.63 4.05 -9.21
CA GLN A 106 2.94 4.37 -10.60
C GLN A 106 3.50 3.14 -11.32
N ALA A 107 4.50 2.48 -10.75
CA ALA A 107 5.15 1.31 -11.34
C ALA A 107 4.17 0.15 -11.60
N HIS A 108 3.11 0.03 -10.79
CA HIS A 108 2.05 -0.96 -10.99
C HIS A 108 0.92 -0.49 -11.92
N SER A 109 0.77 0.82 -12.14
CA SER A 109 -0.25 1.38 -13.02
C SER A 109 0.15 1.45 -14.50
N ASP A 110 1.45 1.28 -14.80
CA ASP A 110 1.97 1.34 -16.16
C ASP A 110 1.38 0.24 -17.04
N LYS A 111 1.07 0.58 -18.31
CA LYS A 111 0.47 -0.37 -19.25
C LYS A 111 1.42 -1.55 -19.48
N GLY A 112 0.95 -2.77 -19.18
CA GLY A 112 1.74 -3.99 -19.32
C GLY A 112 2.80 -4.17 -18.24
N ALA A 113 2.66 -3.50 -17.09
CA ALA A 113 3.55 -3.66 -15.95
C ALA A 113 3.70 -5.13 -15.54
N ASP A 114 4.95 -5.58 -15.42
CA ASP A 114 5.27 -6.87 -14.82
C ASP A 114 5.20 -6.72 -13.29
N HIS A 115 3.98 -6.88 -12.75
CA HIS A 115 3.73 -6.70 -11.33
C HIS A 115 4.62 -7.59 -10.46
N VAL A 116 4.96 -8.79 -10.91
CA VAL A 116 5.85 -9.70 -10.17
C VAL A 116 7.24 -9.11 -10.06
N ASN A 117 7.81 -8.62 -11.17
CA ASN A 117 9.14 -8.01 -11.14
C ASN A 117 9.16 -6.66 -10.42
N VAL A 118 8.11 -5.83 -10.56
CA VAL A 118 7.98 -4.57 -9.82
C VAL A 118 7.94 -4.85 -8.31
N THR A 119 7.10 -5.79 -7.88
CA THR A 119 7.01 -6.19 -6.48
C THR A 119 8.34 -6.75 -5.96
N ARG A 120 9.01 -7.63 -6.74
CA ARG A 120 10.31 -8.19 -6.36
C ARG A 120 11.36 -7.11 -6.11
N ARG A 121 11.44 -6.12 -7.00
CA ARG A 121 12.42 -5.00 -6.89
C ARG A 121 12.17 -4.12 -5.67
N ASN A 122 10.92 -4.02 -5.22
CA ASN A 122 10.55 -3.17 -4.10
C ASN A 122 10.67 -3.90 -2.76
N LEU A 123 10.22 -5.16 -2.68
CA LEU A 123 10.06 -5.88 -1.41
C LEU A 123 11.23 -6.77 -1.00
N LEU A 124 11.96 -7.31 -1.97
CA LEU A 124 12.92 -8.38 -1.72
C LEU A 124 14.35 -7.90 -1.99
N ASP A 125 15.29 -8.42 -1.22
CA ASP A 125 16.72 -8.16 -1.41
C ASP A 125 17.18 -8.54 -2.83
N GLU A 126 18.25 -7.90 -3.30
CA GLU A 126 18.83 -8.22 -4.60
C GLU A 126 19.24 -9.70 -4.66
N GLY A 127 18.67 -10.42 -5.64
CA GLY A 127 18.91 -11.85 -5.83
C GLY A 127 17.95 -12.78 -5.09
N ALA A 128 17.09 -12.27 -4.20
CA ALA A 128 16.07 -13.08 -3.53
C ALA A 128 15.06 -13.65 -4.54
N LYS A 129 14.86 -14.98 -4.48
CA LYS A 129 13.90 -15.68 -5.32
C LYS A 129 12.50 -15.50 -4.75
N MET A 130 11.59 -15.01 -5.59
CA MET A 130 10.17 -14.97 -5.25
C MET A 130 9.54 -16.36 -5.39
N PRO A 131 8.93 -16.93 -4.33
CA PRO A 131 8.25 -18.23 -4.42
C PRO A 131 7.13 -18.22 -5.46
N ALA A 132 6.93 -19.35 -6.16
CA ALA A 132 5.88 -19.45 -7.18
C ALA A 132 4.46 -19.14 -6.63
N PRO A 133 4.09 -19.55 -5.40
CA PRO A 133 2.83 -19.14 -4.79
C PRO A 133 2.70 -17.62 -4.64
N PHE A 134 3.77 -16.93 -4.28
CA PHE A 134 3.75 -15.48 -4.13
C PHE A 134 3.62 -14.77 -5.49
N LYS A 135 4.28 -15.26 -6.54
CA LYS A 135 4.08 -14.74 -7.90
C LYS A 135 2.61 -14.84 -8.33
N LYS A 136 1.99 -15.99 -8.10
CA LYS A 136 0.56 -16.22 -8.41
C LYS A 136 -0.34 -15.29 -7.61
N TYR A 137 -0.03 -15.09 -6.33
CA TYR A 137 -0.73 -14.15 -5.46
C TYR A 137 -0.68 -12.72 -6.03
N ILE A 138 0.51 -12.24 -6.39
CA ILE A 138 0.69 -10.90 -6.96
C ILE A 138 -0.07 -10.75 -8.27
N THR A 139 0.02 -11.71 -9.20
CA THR A 139 -0.76 -11.66 -10.44
C THR A 139 -2.27 -11.58 -10.16
N GLY A 140 -2.76 -12.33 -9.18
CA GLY A 140 -4.16 -12.31 -8.78
C GLY A 140 -4.63 -10.98 -8.17
N LEU A 141 -3.73 -10.17 -7.58
CA LEU A 141 -4.08 -8.84 -7.06
C LEU A 141 -4.41 -7.83 -8.17
N PHE A 142 -3.88 -8.03 -9.37
CA PHE A 142 -4.01 -7.11 -10.51
C PHE A 142 -4.82 -7.70 -11.69
N SER A 143 -5.40 -8.89 -11.51
CA SER A 143 -6.30 -9.52 -12.48
C SER A 143 -7.73 -9.00 -12.33
#